data_AF-A0A925S680-F1
#
_entry.id   AF-A0A925S680-F1
#
_cell.length_a   1.000
_cell.length_b   1.000
_cell.length_c   1.000
_cell.angle_alpha   90.00
_cell.angle_beta   90.00
_cell.angle_gamma   90.00
#
_symmetry.space_group_name_H-M   'P 1'
#
loop_
_entity.id
_entity.type
_entity.pdbx_description
1 polymer ?
#
loop_
_entity_poly.entity_id
_entity_poly.type
_entity_poly.pdbx_seq_one_letter_code
_entity_poly.pdbx_strand_id
1 'polypeptide(L)'
;LFVTLAGSSFFLIDVLGTSRVTNGAVLLSSSMAYVTGTFLCRRLLLERGLRGAVAVGGALTLAGGLSMALLSLLGVHNAWAIAVPQWLFSMGHGIHQPCGQAGAVGPFPEKAGTAASLSGFGMTLSAFAVGLWLGHSFNGTVYPLTLGVGAFSVGLALVAWTLVQRHGDPHGTSTPQPA
;
A
#
# COMPACT_ATOMS: atom_id res chain seq x y z
N LEU A 1 1.37 3.02 -3.40
CA LEU A 1 1.25 4.30 -2.68
C LEU A 1 2.07 5.40 -3.37
N PHE A 2 3.40 5.29 -3.46
CA PHE A 2 4.24 6.37 -4.02
C PHE A 2 3.90 6.75 -5.46
N VAL A 3 3.63 5.77 -6.33
CA VAL A 3 3.11 6.04 -7.70
C VAL A 3 1.88 6.92 -7.65
N THR A 4 0.93 6.61 -6.76
CA THR A 4 -0.31 7.38 -6.64
C THR A 4 -0.08 8.76 -6.04
N LEU A 5 0.74 8.91 -4.99
CA LEU A 5 1.01 10.22 -4.40
C LEU A 5 1.75 11.16 -5.36
N ALA A 6 2.72 10.62 -6.11
CA ALA A 6 3.49 11.40 -7.07
C ALA A 6 2.65 11.75 -8.32
N GLY A 7 1.77 10.85 -8.76
CA GLY A 7 1.01 11.03 -10.00
C GLY A 7 -0.37 11.65 -9.84
N SER A 8 -1.09 11.44 -8.72
CA SER A 8 -2.55 11.65 -8.68
C SER A 8 -2.96 13.08 -9.01
N SER A 9 -2.24 14.09 -8.51
CA SER A 9 -2.55 15.49 -8.79
C SER A 9 -2.31 15.86 -10.25
N PHE A 10 -1.20 15.40 -10.84
CA PHE A 10 -0.91 15.60 -12.27
C PHE A 10 -1.95 14.90 -13.15
N PHE A 11 -2.33 13.66 -12.83
CA PHE A 11 -3.29 12.91 -13.63
C PHE A 11 -4.74 13.42 -13.45
N LEU A 12 -5.15 13.80 -12.25
CA LEU A 12 -6.51 14.30 -12.01
C LEU A 12 -6.71 15.73 -12.52
N ILE A 13 -5.72 16.61 -12.36
CA ILE A 13 -5.84 18.02 -12.73
C ILE A 13 -5.36 18.26 -14.17
N ASP A 14 -4.16 17.82 -14.53
CA ASP A 14 -3.55 18.17 -15.82
C ASP A 14 -4.00 17.24 -16.96
N VAL A 15 -4.31 15.96 -16.67
CA VAL A 15 -4.75 14.99 -17.68
C VAL A 15 -6.27 14.87 -17.75
N LEU A 16 -6.96 14.79 -16.61
CA LEU A 16 -8.42 14.64 -16.54
C LEU A 16 -9.18 15.97 -16.41
N GLY A 17 -8.49 17.10 -16.23
CA GLY A 17 -9.12 18.43 -16.14
C GLY A 17 -10.01 18.63 -14.91
N THR A 18 -9.85 17.80 -13.87
CA THR A 18 -10.73 17.81 -12.70
C THR A 18 -10.48 19.05 -11.84
N SER A 19 -11.54 19.61 -11.25
CA SER A 19 -11.43 20.72 -10.30
C SER A 19 -10.54 20.38 -9.10
N ARG A 20 -9.79 21.36 -8.60
CA ARG A 20 -8.94 21.26 -7.40
C ARG A 20 -9.73 20.79 -6.17
N VAL A 21 -11.01 21.18 -6.07
CA VAL A 21 -11.89 20.77 -4.97
C VAL A 21 -12.18 19.27 -5.00
N THR A 22 -12.48 18.74 -6.19
CA THR A 22 -12.72 17.30 -6.38
C THR A 22 -11.45 16.50 -6.08
N ASN A 23 -10.28 16.97 -6.52
CA ASN A 23 -9.00 16.34 -6.17
C ASN A 23 -8.79 16.29 -4.64
N GLY A 24 -9.02 17.42 -3.95
CA GLY A 24 -8.97 17.48 -2.49
C GLY A 24 -9.93 16.51 -1.81
N ALA A 25 -11.17 16.40 -2.31
CA ALA A 25 -12.16 15.46 -1.80
C ALA A 25 -11.76 13.98 -2.02
N VAL A 26 -11.12 13.65 -3.15
CA VAL A 26 -10.58 12.31 -3.42
C VAL A 26 -9.43 11.97 -2.47
N LEU A 27 -8.54 12.93 -2.18
CA LEU A 27 -7.45 12.74 -1.21
C LEU A 27 -7.99 12.56 0.21
N LEU A 28 -8.97 13.36 0.62
CA LEU A 28 -9.62 13.25 1.92
C LEU A 28 -10.30 11.89 2.09
N SER A 29 -11.11 11.47 1.11
CA SER A 29 -11.79 10.16 1.13
C SER A 29 -10.79 8.99 1.13
N SER A 30 -9.69 9.09 0.38
CA SER A 30 -8.60 8.10 0.43
C SER A 30 -7.95 8.03 1.80
N SER A 31 -7.79 9.17 2.49
CA SER A 31 -7.26 9.22 3.86
C SER A 31 -8.21 8.55 4.85
N MET A 32 -9.53 8.79 4.71
CA MET A 32 -10.54 8.09 5.51
C MET A 32 -10.48 6.57 5.28
N ALA A 33 -10.36 6.13 4.03
CA ALA A 33 -10.21 4.73 3.68
C ALA A 33 -8.94 4.11 4.31
N TYR A 34 -7.82 4.82 4.28
CA TYR A 34 -6.60 4.40 4.97
C TYR A 34 -6.81 4.24 6.48
N VAL A 35 -7.46 5.20 7.14
CA VAL A 35 -7.80 5.12 8.57
C VAL A 35 -8.75 3.96 8.86
N THR A 36 -9.73 3.68 8.01
CA THR A 36 -10.56 2.48 8.14
C THR A 36 -9.72 1.22 8.05
N GLY A 37 -8.74 1.18 7.14
CA GLY A 37 -7.76 0.10 7.02
C GLY A 37 -6.95 -0.13 8.29
N THR A 38 -6.50 0.92 8.98
CA THR A 38 -5.74 0.77 10.23
C THR A 38 -6.60 0.22 11.36
N PHE A 39 -7.87 0.65 11.48
CA PHE A 39 -8.79 0.05 12.45
C PHE A 39 -9.13 -1.41 12.12
N LEU A 40 -9.33 -1.72 10.83
CA LEU A 40 -9.53 -3.09 10.37
C LEU A 40 -8.31 -3.97 10.67
N CYS A 41 -7.10 -3.44 10.49
CA CYS A 41 -5.87 -4.12 10.86
C CYS A 41 -5.88 -4.56 12.32
N ARG A 42 -6.26 -3.67 13.25
CA ARG A 42 -6.32 -4.00 14.67
C ARG A 42 -7.27 -5.17 14.94
N ARG A 43 -8.45 -5.19 14.29
CA ARG A 43 -9.40 -6.30 14.42
C ARG A 43 -8.85 -7.60 13.83
N LEU A 44 -8.31 -7.55 12.61
CA LEU A 44 -7.75 -8.71 11.93
C LEU A 44 -6.54 -9.30 12.65
N LEU A 45 -5.72 -8.46 13.30
CA LEU A 45 -4.59 -8.93 14.11
C LEU A 45 -5.08 -9.74 15.33
N LEU A 46 -6.16 -9.30 15.98
CA LEU A 46 -6.74 -10.01 17.12
C LEU A 46 -7.41 -11.34 16.71
N GLU A 47 -8.09 -11.35 15.57
CA GLU A 47 -8.86 -12.52 15.11
C GLU A 47 -8.03 -13.54 14.32
N ARG A 48 -7.06 -13.08 13.52
CA ARG A 48 -6.35 -13.90 12.52
C ARG A 48 -4.83 -13.80 12.60
N GLY A 49 -4.29 -13.04 13.55
CA GLY A 49 -2.86 -12.79 13.70
C GLY A 49 -2.24 -11.97 12.56
N LEU A 50 -0.92 -11.79 12.62
CA LEU A 50 -0.14 -11.00 11.65
C LEU A 50 -0.29 -11.52 10.21
N ARG A 51 -0.13 -12.84 10.03
CA ARG A 51 -0.22 -13.51 8.73
C ARG A 51 -1.59 -13.30 8.08
N GLY A 52 -2.67 -13.48 8.84
CA GLY A 52 -4.03 -13.31 8.33
C GLY A 52 -4.36 -11.86 8.00
N ALA A 53 -3.94 -10.92 8.86
CA ALA A 53 -4.13 -9.49 8.61
C ALA A 53 -3.43 -9.05 7.31
N VAL A 54 -2.15 -9.42 7.14
CA VAL A 54 -1.37 -9.06 5.95
C VAL A 54 -1.93 -9.71 4.68
N ALA A 55 -2.44 -10.95 4.76
CA ALA A 55 -3.07 -11.61 3.63
C ALA A 55 -4.36 -10.88 3.16
N VAL A 56 -5.19 -10.42 4.09
CA VAL A 56 -6.39 -9.62 3.77
C VAL A 56 -5.99 -8.26 3.19
N GLY A 57 -4.99 -7.59 3.78
CA GLY A 57 -4.44 -6.36 3.22
C GLY A 57 -3.92 -6.55 1.79
N GLY A 58 -3.25 -7.67 1.53
CA GLY A 58 -2.77 -8.06 0.21
C GLY A 58 -3.90 -8.21 -0.80
N ALA A 59 -5.01 -8.86 -0.41
CA ALA A 59 -6.19 -9.00 -1.25
C ALA A 59 -6.82 -7.64 -1.60
N LEU A 60 -6.98 -6.75 -0.61
CA LEU A 60 -7.54 -5.41 -0.82
C LEU A 60 -6.66 -4.56 -1.74
N THR A 61 -5.35 -4.57 -1.51
CA THR A 61 -4.40 -3.85 -2.36
C THR A 61 -4.38 -4.41 -3.78
N LEU A 62 -4.39 -5.73 -3.94
CA LEU A 62 -4.46 -6.35 -5.27
C LEU A 62 -5.74 -5.99 -6.00
N ALA A 63 -6.89 -6.10 -5.32
CA ALA A 63 -8.18 -5.74 -5.90
C ALA A 63 -8.22 -4.27 -6.34
N GLY A 64 -7.75 -3.35 -5.49
CA GLY A 64 -7.63 -1.93 -5.84
C GLY A 64 -6.68 -1.68 -7.01
N GLY A 65 -5.49 -2.28 -7.01
CA GLY A 65 -4.52 -2.07 -8.09
C GLY A 65 -4.96 -2.66 -9.44
N LEU A 66 -5.50 -3.89 -9.43
CA LEU A 66 -5.96 -4.53 -10.66
C LEU A 66 -7.23 -3.90 -11.20
N SER A 67 -8.18 -3.49 -10.35
CA SER A 67 -9.37 -2.78 -10.83
C SER A 67 -8.99 -1.42 -11.44
N MET A 68 -8.03 -0.70 -10.86
CA MET A 68 -7.51 0.54 -11.43
C MET A 68 -6.87 0.33 -12.82
N ALA A 69 -6.02 -0.69 -12.94
CA ALA A 69 -5.38 -1.05 -14.21
C ALA A 69 -6.39 -1.55 -15.25
N LEU A 70 -7.38 -2.35 -14.85
CA LEU A 70 -8.39 -2.88 -15.75
C LEU A 70 -9.29 -1.77 -16.28
N LEU A 71 -9.77 -0.86 -15.43
CA LEU A 71 -10.62 0.25 -15.85
C LEU A 71 -9.90 1.18 -16.83
N SER A 72 -8.60 1.42 -16.66
CA SER A 72 -7.83 2.22 -17.62
C SER A 72 -7.63 1.48 -18.95
N LEU A 73 -7.35 0.18 -18.94
CA LEU A 73 -7.23 -0.62 -20.17
C LEU A 73 -8.57 -0.73 -20.93
N LEU A 74 -9.70 -0.65 -20.22
CA LEU A 74 -11.04 -0.60 -20.82
C LEU A 74 -11.42 0.81 -21.34
N GLY A 75 -10.52 1.80 -21.25
CA GLY A 75 -10.75 3.16 -21.71
C GLY A 75 -11.64 4.00 -20.78
N VAL A 76 -11.92 3.54 -19.56
CA VAL A 76 -12.73 4.29 -18.59
C VAL A 76 -11.86 5.32 -17.87
N HIS A 77 -11.76 6.52 -18.44
CA HIS A 77 -10.88 7.58 -17.96
C HIS A 77 -11.70 8.69 -17.29
N ASN A 78 -12.14 8.45 -16.06
CA ASN A 78 -12.81 9.47 -15.24
C ASN A 78 -12.29 9.43 -13.79
N ALA A 79 -12.59 10.48 -13.02
CA ALA A 79 -12.09 10.60 -11.65
C ALA A 79 -12.50 9.42 -10.74
N TRP A 80 -13.71 8.88 -10.92
CA TRP A 80 -14.24 7.77 -10.11
C TRP A 80 -13.57 6.43 -10.42
N ALA A 81 -13.18 6.21 -11.67
CA ALA A 81 -12.43 5.04 -12.12
C ALA A 81 -11.03 4.96 -11.48
N ILE A 82 -10.51 6.07 -10.96
CA ILE A 82 -9.27 6.10 -10.17
C ILE A 82 -9.59 6.12 -8.67
N ALA A 83 -10.55 6.94 -8.24
CA ALA A 83 -10.85 7.13 -6.82
C ALA A 83 -11.34 5.85 -6.11
N VAL A 84 -12.29 5.12 -6.70
CA VAL A 84 -12.86 3.92 -6.06
C VAL A 84 -11.82 2.82 -5.90
N PRO A 85 -11.05 2.44 -6.95
CA PRO A 85 -9.93 1.50 -6.78
C PRO A 85 -8.88 1.98 -5.78
N GLN A 86 -8.61 3.29 -5.76
CA GLN A 86 -7.66 3.89 -4.83
C GLN A 86 -8.13 3.78 -3.37
N TRP A 87 -9.43 3.83 -3.08
CA TRP A 87 -9.94 3.61 -1.72
C TRP A 87 -9.66 2.19 -1.22
N LEU A 88 -9.92 1.18 -2.06
CA LEU A 88 -9.58 -0.22 -1.74
C LEU A 88 -8.08 -0.40 -1.52
N PHE A 89 -7.26 0.18 -2.41
CA PHE A 89 -5.81 0.20 -2.27
C PHE A 89 -5.38 0.84 -0.93
N SER A 90 -5.98 1.98 -0.59
CA SER A 90 -5.67 2.75 0.63
C SER A 90 -6.05 1.99 1.90
N MET A 91 -7.17 1.26 1.90
CA MET A 91 -7.54 0.37 3.00
C MET A 91 -6.50 -0.75 3.20
N GLY A 92 -6.09 -1.42 2.12
CA GLY A 92 -5.05 -2.45 2.18
C GLY A 92 -3.72 -1.91 2.71
N HIS A 93 -3.33 -0.71 2.25
CA HIS A 93 -2.16 0.00 2.74
C HIS A 93 -2.25 0.33 4.24
N GLY A 94 -3.42 0.72 4.72
CA GLY A 94 -3.70 0.94 6.14
C GLY A 94 -3.51 -0.29 7.02
N ILE A 95 -3.58 -1.49 6.43
CA ILE A 95 -3.28 -2.75 7.11
C ILE A 95 -1.78 -3.06 7.05
N HIS A 96 -1.17 -2.92 5.88
CA HIS A 96 0.25 -3.23 5.69
C HIS A 96 1.17 -2.34 6.53
N GLN A 97 0.84 -1.06 6.69
CA GLN A 97 1.71 -0.11 7.38
C GLN A 97 1.95 -0.48 8.87
N PRO A 98 0.93 -0.65 9.73
CA PRO A 98 1.16 -1.07 11.12
C PRO A 98 1.79 -2.47 11.22
N CYS A 99 1.38 -3.42 10.38
CA CYS A 99 1.95 -4.77 10.35
C CYS A 99 3.43 -4.77 9.99
N GLY A 100 3.80 -4.02 8.94
CA GLY A 100 5.17 -3.92 8.45
C GLY A 100 6.09 -3.20 9.43
N GLN A 101 5.61 -2.13 10.08
CA GLN A 101 6.39 -1.44 11.11
C GLN A 101 6.61 -2.30 12.35
N ALA A 102 5.55 -2.98 12.82
CA ALA A 102 5.69 -3.94 13.92
C ALA A 102 6.65 -5.09 13.56
N GLY A 103 6.59 -5.62 12.33
CA GLY A 103 7.47 -6.69 11.86
C GLY A 103 8.93 -6.26 11.67
N ALA A 104 9.18 -5.00 11.29
CA ALA A 104 10.53 -4.47 11.09
C ALA A 104 11.24 -4.16 12.41
N VAL A 105 10.50 -3.68 13.41
CA VAL A 105 11.06 -3.21 14.69
C VAL A 105 10.96 -4.27 15.78
N GLY A 106 9.88 -5.05 15.81
CA GLY A 106 9.57 -6.02 16.86
C GLY A 106 10.68 -7.03 17.17
N PRO A 107 11.38 -7.60 16.18
CA PRO A 107 12.48 -8.54 16.43
C PRO A 107 13.74 -7.91 17.07
N PHE A 108 13.83 -6.58 17.17
CA PHE A 108 15.05 -5.87 17.61
C PHE A 108 14.77 -4.89 18.76
N PRO A 109 14.27 -5.34 19.94
CA PRO A 109 13.86 -4.45 21.02
C PRO A 109 14.99 -3.55 21.54
N GLU A 110 16.22 -4.07 21.68
CA GLU A 110 17.39 -3.31 22.14
C GLU A 110 17.91 -2.29 21.11
N LYS A 111 17.56 -2.46 19.83
CA LYS A 111 18.01 -1.63 18.70
C LYS A 111 16.82 -1.05 17.92
N ALA A 112 15.69 -0.83 18.59
CA ALA A 112 14.43 -0.45 17.96
C ALA A 112 14.56 0.84 17.13
N GLY A 113 15.28 1.84 17.65
CA GLY A 113 15.52 3.10 16.95
C GLY A 113 16.30 2.91 15.64
N THR A 114 17.34 2.06 15.63
CA THR A 114 18.12 1.75 14.43
C THR A 114 17.30 0.95 13.42
N ALA A 115 16.54 -0.05 13.87
CA ALA A 115 15.67 -0.86 13.02
C ALA A 115 14.59 0.00 12.34
N ALA A 116 13.94 0.89 13.11
CA ALA A 116 12.96 1.83 12.59
C ALA A 116 13.59 2.82 11.59
N SER A 117 14.78 3.35 11.89
CA SER A 117 15.49 4.27 11.01
C SER A 117 15.87 3.62 9.68
N LEU A 118 16.37 2.37 9.71
CA LEU A 118 16.70 1.62 8.50
C LEU A 118 15.45 1.30 7.66
N SER A 119 14.34 0.94 8.30
CA SER A 119 13.05 0.73 7.63
C SER A 119 12.57 2.02 6.95
N GLY A 120 12.61 3.16 7.65
CA GLY A 120 12.24 4.46 7.11
C GLY A 120 13.16 4.92 5.97
N PHE A 121 14.47 4.70 6.09
CA PHE A 121 15.43 4.97 5.02
C PHE A 121 15.11 4.14 3.76
N GLY A 122 14.89 2.83 3.90
CA GLY A 122 14.52 1.95 2.78
C GLY A 122 13.20 2.36 2.12
N MET A 123 12.20 2.76 2.92
CA MET A 123 10.93 3.29 2.42
C MET A 123 11.13 4.57 1.60
N THR A 124 11.95 5.51 2.10
CA THR A 124 12.26 6.78 1.44
C THR A 124 13.04 6.56 0.13
N LEU A 125 14.03 5.66 0.15
CA LEU A 125 14.79 5.29 -1.04
C LEU A 125 13.89 4.67 -2.13
N SER A 126 12.96 3.81 -1.71
CA SER A 126 11.95 3.23 -2.61
C SER A 126 11.03 4.31 -3.21
N ALA A 127 10.61 5.28 -2.40
CA ALA A 127 9.82 6.42 -2.86
C ALA A 127 10.55 7.24 -3.91
N PHE A 128 11.84 7.52 -3.69
CA PHE A 128 12.70 8.23 -4.63
C PHE A 128 12.84 7.48 -5.96
N ALA A 129 13.15 6.17 -5.92
CA ALA A 129 13.28 5.36 -7.12
C ALA A 129 11.97 5.30 -7.94
N VAL A 130 10.83 5.13 -7.26
CA VAL A 130 9.51 5.15 -7.89
C VAL A 130 9.19 6.52 -8.49
N GLY A 131 9.53 7.61 -7.80
CA GLY A 131 9.36 8.98 -8.30
C GLY A 131 10.19 9.25 -9.55
N LEU A 132 11.46 8.85 -9.56
CA LEU A 132 12.33 8.94 -10.74
C LEU A 132 11.77 8.13 -11.91
N TRP A 133 11.39 6.88 -11.67
CA TRP A 133 10.79 6.02 -12.70
C TRP A 133 9.51 6.63 -13.26
N LEU A 134 8.61 7.13 -12.41
CA LEU A 134 7.36 7.72 -12.83
C LEU A 134 7.58 9.01 -13.63
N GLY A 135 8.53 9.85 -13.21
CA GLY A 135 8.90 11.06 -13.93
C GLY A 135 9.44 10.78 -15.33
N HIS A 136 10.26 9.74 -15.49
CA HIS A 136 10.78 9.33 -16.80
C HIS A 136 9.72 8.60 -17.67
N SER A 137 8.82 7.85 -17.04
CA SER A 137 7.76 7.10 -17.74
C SER A 137 6.56 7.98 -18.12
N PHE A 138 6.55 9.26 -17.73
CA PHE A 138 5.45 10.16 -18.02
C PHE A 138 5.36 10.43 -19.52
N ASN A 139 4.24 10.03 -20.12
CA ASN A 139 3.95 10.18 -21.55
C ASN A 139 2.63 10.92 -21.80
N GLY A 140 2.11 11.65 -20.80
CA GLY A 140 0.83 12.36 -20.88
C GLY A 140 -0.42 11.48 -20.77
N THR A 141 -0.29 10.19 -20.47
CA THR A 141 -1.43 9.25 -20.36
C THR A 141 -1.59 8.69 -18.95
N VAL A 142 -2.76 8.16 -18.59
CA VAL A 142 -3.01 7.55 -17.27
C VAL A 142 -2.31 6.19 -17.05
N TYR A 143 -1.71 5.61 -18.08
CA TYR A 143 -1.19 4.24 -18.04
C TYR A 143 0.02 4.04 -17.10
N PRO A 144 1.04 4.93 -17.07
CA PRO A 144 2.16 4.78 -16.14
C PRO A 144 1.72 4.72 -14.67
N LEU A 145 0.70 5.51 -14.31
CA LEU A 145 0.10 5.45 -12.98
C LEU A 145 -0.66 4.14 -12.76
N THR A 146 -1.67 3.87 -13.58
CA THR A 146 -2.63 2.77 -13.34
C THR A 146 -1.98 1.40 -13.45
N LEU A 147 -1.14 1.17 -14.47
CA LEU A 147 -0.39 -0.07 -14.64
C LEU A 147 0.73 -0.21 -13.62
N GLY A 148 1.40 0.89 -13.26
CA GLY A 148 2.41 0.90 -12.20
C GLY A 148 1.82 0.49 -10.86
N VAL A 149 0.69 1.10 -10.46
CA VAL A 149 -0.05 0.72 -9.25
C VAL A 149 -0.48 -0.75 -9.31
N GLY A 150 -0.99 -1.22 -10.45
CA GLY A 150 -1.35 -2.63 -10.66
C GLY A 150 -0.15 -3.57 -10.44
N ALA A 151 0.97 -3.32 -11.11
CA ALA A 151 2.17 -4.14 -11.02
C ALA A 151 2.75 -4.21 -9.60
N PHE A 152 2.87 -3.07 -8.92
CA PHE A 152 3.32 -3.05 -7.51
C PHE A 152 2.33 -3.73 -6.57
N SER A 153 1.02 -3.67 -6.87
CA SER A 153 0.01 -4.37 -6.06
C SER A 153 0.12 -5.89 -6.21
N VAL A 154 0.43 -6.39 -7.41
CA VAL A 154 0.76 -7.82 -7.63
C VAL A 154 1.99 -8.21 -6.81
N GLY A 155 3.08 -7.45 -6.91
CA GLY A 155 4.30 -7.72 -6.14
C GLY A 155 4.06 -7.75 -4.63
N LEU A 156 3.30 -6.77 -4.10
CA LEU A 156 2.94 -6.70 -2.69
C LEU A 156 2.07 -7.89 -2.26
N ALA A 157 1.08 -8.27 -3.06
CA ALA A 157 0.22 -9.40 -2.77
C ALA A 157 0.99 -10.73 -2.76
N LEU A 158 1.94 -10.91 -3.68
CA LEU A 158 2.85 -12.05 -3.67
C LEU A 158 3.67 -12.09 -2.38
N VAL A 159 4.26 -10.98 -1.96
CA VAL A 159 4.99 -10.92 -0.68
C VAL A 159 4.07 -11.25 0.50
N ALA A 160 2.86 -10.70 0.53
CA ALA A 160 1.87 -10.91 1.59
C ALA A 160 1.41 -12.38 1.72
N TRP A 161 1.25 -13.08 0.59
CA TRP A 161 0.81 -14.47 0.56
C TRP A 161 1.93 -15.50 0.55
N THR A 162 3.18 -15.10 0.34
CA THR A 162 4.33 -16.02 0.32
C THR A 162 5.30 -15.73 1.46
N LEU A 163 6.10 -14.67 1.34
CA LEU A 163 7.19 -14.36 2.27
C LEU A 163 6.68 -14.11 3.68
N VAL A 164 5.57 -13.39 3.84
CA VAL A 164 4.98 -13.14 5.18
C VAL A 164 4.37 -14.40 5.77
N GLN A 165 3.78 -15.27 4.93
CA GLN A 165 3.26 -16.57 5.40
C GLN A 165 4.39 -17.51 5.83
N ARG A 166 5.59 -17.37 5.27
CA ARG A 166 6.76 -18.18 5.63
C ARG A 166 7.50 -17.63 6.85
N HIS A 167 7.71 -16.32 6.93
CA HIS A 167 8.63 -15.70 7.90
C HIS A 167 7.94 -14.79 8.93
N GLY A 168 6.63 -14.60 8.86
CA GLY A 168 5.89 -13.67 9.73
C GLY A 168 5.62 -14.15 11.15
N ASP A 169 6.19 -15.27 11.60
CA ASP A 169 6.03 -15.71 12.99
C ASP A 169 7.00 -14.95 13.89
N PRO A 170 6.56 -14.43 15.06
CA PRO A 170 7.48 -13.94 16.06
C PRO A 170 8.34 -15.10 16.57
N HIS A 171 9.62 -15.12 16.21
CA HIS A 171 10.58 -15.98 16.90
C HIS A 171 10.72 -15.48 18.34
N GLY A 172 9.96 -16.09 19.26
CA GLY A 172 9.89 -15.63 20.64
C GLY A 172 8.89 -16.38 21.53
N THR A 173 8.79 -17.70 21.40
CA THR A 173 8.36 -18.56 22.53
C THR A 173 9.35 -19.70 22.65
N SER A 174 10.49 -19.43 23.30
CA SER A 174 11.24 -20.50 23.95
C SER A 174 10.32 -21.08 25.03
N THR A 175 9.71 -22.22 24.73
CA THR A 175 9.02 -23.09 25.68
C THR A 175 9.96 -23.32 26.88
N PRO A 176 9.56 -23.06 28.13
CA PRO A 176 10.34 -23.49 29.28
C PRO A 176 10.44 -25.01 29.25
N GLN A 177 11.66 -25.52 29.17
CA GLN A 177 11.94 -26.95 29.30
C GLN A 177 11.62 -27.36 30.75
N PRO A 178 10.73 -28.33 31.00
CA PRO A 178 10.49 -28.81 32.35
C PRO A 178 11.75 -29.51 32.86
N ALA A 179 12.23 -29.07 34.02
CA ALA A 179 13.26 -29.73 34.82
C ALA A 179 12.68 -30.92 35.57
#